data_AF-A0A925G4R5-F1
#
_entry.id   AF-A0A925G4R5-F1
#
_cell.length_a   1.000
_cell.length_b   1.000
_cell.length_c   1.000
_cell.angle_alpha   90.00
_cell.angle_beta   90.00
_cell.angle_gamma   90.00
#
_symmetry.space_group_name_H-M   'P 1'
#
loop_
_entity.id
_entity.type
_entity.pdbx_description
1 polymer ?
#
loop_
_entity_poly.entity_id
_entity_poly.type
_entity_poly.pdbx_seq_one_letter_code
_entity_poly.pdbx_strand_id
1 'polypeptide(L)'
;MYKYRINDFLDELPVKDYRKALKVLPEALKVSLNTFSNYRKIKITDEQDIPHQKVVQLEKIFGLSSGQLENFEIDYKPLKKMIEECH
;
A
#
# COMPACT_ATOMS: atom_id res chain seq x y z
N MET A 1 -5.69 12.13 4.57
CA MET A 1 -5.56 11.05 3.58
C MET A 1 -4.54 10.05 4.07
N TYR A 2 -4.82 8.75 3.94
CA TYR A 2 -3.84 7.70 4.25
C TYR A 2 -2.85 7.55 3.12
N LYS A 3 -1.62 7.13 3.42
CA LYS A 3 -0.55 6.92 2.44
C LYS A 3 -0.83 5.74 1.51
N TYR A 4 -1.61 4.77 1.99
CA TYR A 4 -2.01 3.57 1.25
C TYR A 4 -3.52 3.41 1.24
N ARG A 5 -4.04 2.83 0.16
CA ARG A 5 -5.46 2.60 -0.11
C ARG A 5 -6.03 1.34 0.53
N ILE A 6 -5.35 0.79 1.54
CA ILE A 6 -5.74 -0.48 2.17
C ILE A 6 -7.15 -0.42 2.76
N ASN A 7 -7.54 0.72 3.36
CA ASN A 7 -8.89 0.87 3.91
C ASN A 7 -9.92 0.94 2.78
N ASP A 8 -9.65 1.63 1.67
CA ASP A 8 -10.54 1.70 0.52
C ASP A 8 -10.93 0.29 0.03
N PHE A 9 -9.93 -0.58 -0.16
CA PHE A 9 -10.17 -1.97 -0.60
C PHE A 9 -10.89 -2.82 0.46
N LEU A 10 -10.69 -2.54 1.74
CA LEU A 10 -11.39 -3.25 2.80
C LEU A 10 -12.84 -2.79 2.93
N ASP A 11 -13.10 -1.49 2.76
CA ASP A 11 -14.43 -0.89 2.90
C ASP A 11 -15.37 -1.31 1.76
N GLU A 12 -14.83 -1.74 0.61
CA GLU A 12 -15.58 -2.37 -0.48
C GLU A 12 -16.09 -3.79 -0.14
N LEU A 13 -15.56 -4.43 0.91
CA LEU A 13 -15.97 -5.76 1.32
C LEU A 13 -17.26 -5.74 2.16
N PRO A 14 -18.13 -6.77 2.04
CA PRO A 14 -19.21 -6.98 3.00
C PRO A 14 -18.68 -7.10 4.43
N VAL A 15 -19.45 -6.63 5.43
CA VAL A 15 -19.04 -6.62 6.86
C VAL A 15 -18.51 -7.98 7.36
N LYS A 16 -19.08 -9.09 6.87
CA LYS A 16 -18.62 -10.45 7.21
C LYS A 16 -17.21 -10.72 6.68
N ASP A 17 -16.90 -10.29 5.47
CA ASP A 17 -15.62 -10.53 4.81
C ASP A 17 -14.57 -9.51 5.27
N TYR A 18 -14.96 -8.27 5.55
CA TYR A 18 -14.11 -7.27 6.22
C TYR A 18 -13.50 -7.85 7.51
N ARG A 19 -14.34 -8.41 8.40
CA ARG A 19 -13.86 -9.00 9.67
C ARG A 19 -12.92 -10.19 9.46
N LYS A 20 -13.09 -10.95 8.38
CA LYS A 20 -12.18 -12.05 8.02
C LYS A 20 -10.87 -11.51 7.46
N ALA A 21 -10.93 -10.54 6.56
CA ALA A 21 -9.76 -9.90 5.96
C ALA A 21 -8.83 -9.29 7.04
N LEU A 22 -9.40 -8.68 8.09
CA LEU A 22 -8.63 -8.17 9.23
C LEU A 22 -7.85 -9.25 10.01
N LYS A 23 -8.21 -10.52 9.88
CA LYS A 23 -7.50 -11.65 10.49
C LYS A 23 -6.53 -12.30 9.51
N VAL A 24 -6.98 -12.51 8.28
CA VAL A 24 -6.22 -13.23 7.25
C VAL A 24 -5.06 -12.40 6.70
N LEU A 25 -5.23 -11.07 6.51
CA LEU A 25 -4.18 -10.22 5.94
C LEU A 25 -2.92 -10.14 6.83
N PRO A 26 -3.03 -9.88 8.16
CA PRO A 26 -1.87 -9.91 9.04
C PRO A 26 -1.14 -11.26 9.03
N GLU A 27 -1.88 -12.36 9.03
CA GLU A 27 -1.33 -13.72 8.99
C GLU A 27 -0.59 -13.99 7.66
N ALA A 28 -1.20 -13.65 6.52
CA ALA A 28 -0.60 -13.79 5.20
C ALA A 28 0.69 -12.97 5.06
N LEU A 29 0.71 -11.77 5.66
CA LEU A 29 1.88 -10.89 5.68
C LEU A 29 2.89 -11.28 6.76
N LYS A 30 2.59 -12.25 7.64
CA LYS A 30 3.44 -12.63 8.79
C LYS A 30 3.76 -11.43 9.68
N VAL A 31 2.77 -10.59 9.98
CA VAL A 31 2.89 -9.43 10.87
C VAL A 31 1.86 -9.48 11.99
N SER A 32 2.10 -8.76 13.08
CA SER A 32 1.12 -8.65 14.16
C SER A 32 -0.13 -7.87 13.70
N LEU A 33 -1.27 -8.11 14.35
CA LEU A 33 -2.50 -7.31 14.14
C LEU A 33 -2.25 -5.82 14.37
N ASN A 34 -1.37 -5.47 15.32
CA ASN A 34 -1.01 -4.09 15.61
C ASN A 34 -0.20 -3.47 14.46
N THR A 35 0.80 -4.19 13.95
CA THR A 35 1.60 -3.75 12.79
C THR A 35 0.71 -3.52 11.57
N PHE A 36 -0.20 -4.44 11.26
CA PHE A 36 -1.14 -4.26 10.16
C PHE A 36 -2.11 -3.10 10.40
N SER A 37 -2.55 -2.88 11.64
CA SER A 37 -3.37 -1.72 11.98
C SER A 37 -2.62 -0.40 11.83
N ASN A 38 -1.30 -0.38 12.07
CA ASN A 38 -0.45 0.77 11.81
C ASN A 38 -0.30 1.02 10.32
N TYR A 39 -0.06 -0.01 9.51
CA TYR A 39 0.04 0.10 8.04
C TYR A 39 -1.16 0.82 7.42
N ARG A 40 -2.37 0.49 7.89
CA ARG A 40 -3.63 1.12 7.44
C ARG A 40 -3.83 2.57 7.89
N LYS A 41 -3.04 3.03 8.84
CA LYS A 41 -3.18 4.36 9.48
C LYS A 41 -2.07 5.33 9.12
N ILE A 42 -1.02 4.88 8.42
CA ILE A 42 0.07 5.74 7.96
C ILE A 42 -0.53 6.88 7.14
N LYS A 43 -0.25 8.12 7.54
CA LYS A 43 -0.68 9.31 6.80
C LYS A 43 0.32 9.59 5.68
N ILE A 44 -0.15 10.23 4.62
CA ILE A 44 0.72 10.63 3.50
C ILE A 44 1.89 11.55 3.94
N THR A 45 1.71 12.26 5.05
CA THR A 45 2.71 13.17 5.64
C THR A 45 3.66 12.47 6.61
N ASP A 46 3.42 11.21 6.98
CA ASP A 46 4.28 10.49 7.90
C ASP A 46 5.54 10.00 7.17
N GLU A 47 6.69 10.13 7.83
CA GLU A 47 7.97 9.59 7.33
C GLU A 47 8.00 8.05 7.36
N GLN A 48 7.14 7.45 8.18
CA GLN A 48 7.03 6.01 8.28
C GLN A 48 6.51 5.40 6.97
N ASP A 49 7.06 4.26 6.59
CA ASP A 49 6.58 3.49 5.46
C ASP A 49 6.27 2.03 5.79
N ILE A 50 5.43 1.42 4.95
CA ILE A 50 5.32 -0.03 4.91
C ILE A 50 6.57 -0.56 4.19
N PRO A 51 7.27 -1.58 4.72
CA PRO A 51 8.39 -2.18 4.01
C PRO A 51 7.96 -2.61 2.59
N HIS A 52 8.74 -2.25 1.57
CA HIS A 52 8.38 -2.45 0.16
C HIS A 52 7.91 -3.89 -0.15
N GLN A 53 8.57 -4.90 0.42
CA GLN A 53 8.16 -6.30 0.25
C GLN A 53 6.70 -6.55 0.71
N LYS A 54 6.25 -5.91 1.78
CA LYS A 54 4.87 -6.02 2.29
C LYS A 54 3.89 -5.28 1.41
N VAL A 55 4.29 -4.14 0.82
CA VAL A 55 3.48 -3.42 -0.18
C VAL A 55 3.22 -4.31 -1.39
N VAL A 56 4.27 -4.90 -1.96
CA VAL A 56 4.13 -5.83 -3.11
C VAL A 56 3.27 -7.05 -2.77
N GLN A 57 3.37 -7.57 -1.54
CA GLN A 57 2.50 -8.66 -1.09
C GLN A 57 1.03 -8.23 -1.01
N LEU A 58 0.75 -7.06 -0.45
CA LEU A 58 -0.59 -6.49 -0.38
C LEU A 58 -1.18 -6.27 -1.77
N GLU A 59 -0.41 -5.70 -2.70
CA GLU A 59 -0.82 -5.52 -4.10
C GLU A 59 -1.22 -6.84 -4.74
N LYS A 60 -0.41 -7.89 -4.59
CA LYS A 60 -0.73 -9.23 -5.08
C LYS A 60 -1.98 -9.82 -4.44
N ILE A 61 -2.17 -9.61 -3.14
CA ILE A 61 -3.36 -10.11 -2.42
C ILE A 61 -4.63 -9.41 -2.90
N PHE A 62 -4.57 -8.11 -3.17
CA PHE A 62 -5.68 -7.32 -3.68
C PHE A 62 -5.85 -7.40 -5.21
N GLY A 63 -4.93 -8.05 -5.92
CA GLY A 63 -4.97 -8.16 -7.39
C GLY A 63 -4.60 -6.86 -8.13
N LEU A 64 -3.79 -6.02 -7.52
CA LEU A 64 -3.35 -4.72 -8.04
C LEU A 64 -2.03 -4.83 -8.83
N SER A 65 -1.81 -3.88 -9.74
CA SER A 65 -0.49 -3.68 -10.34
C SER A 65 0.46 -2.95 -9.37
N SER A 66 1.77 -3.08 -9.62
CA SER A 66 2.80 -2.43 -8.78
C SER A 66 2.59 -0.92 -8.74
N GLY A 67 2.65 -0.34 -7.53
CA GLY A 67 2.46 1.09 -7.27
C GLY A 67 1.00 1.52 -7.09
N GLN A 68 0.01 0.63 -7.32
CA GLN A 68 -1.41 1.02 -7.23
C GLN A 68 -1.97 0.97 -5.81
N LEU A 69 -1.24 0.42 -4.85
CA LEU A 69 -1.65 0.46 -3.44
C LEU A 69 -1.42 1.85 -2.81
N GLU A 70 -0.46 2.61 -3.33
CA GLU A 70 -0.10 3.93 -2.85
C GLU A 70 -1.17 4.96 -3.24
N ASN A 71 -1.39 5.93 -2.35
CA ASN A 71 -2.38 6.98 -2.53
C ASN A 71 -1.81 8.23 -3.22
N PHE A 72 -0.61 8.12 -3.78
CA PHE A 72 0.11 9.20 -4.45
C PHE A 72 0.75 8.64 -5.71
N GLU A 73 0.86 9.50 -6.72
CA GLU A 73 1.57 9.17 -7.94
C GLU A 73 3.00 9.70 -7.84
N ILE A 74 3.95 8.85 -8.19
CA ILE A 74 5.35 9.25 -8.34
C ILE A 74 5.59 9.53 -9.81
N ASP A 75 5.60 10.81 -10.19
CA ASP A 75 5.98 11.22 -11.54
C ASP A 75 7.47 11.55 -11.58
N TYR A 76 8.24 10.70 -12.27
CA TYR A 76 9.64 10.97 -12.60
C TYR A 76 9.84 10.86 -14.10
N LYS A 77 10.55 11.85 -14.65
CA LYS A 77 11.05 11.76 -16.02
C LYS A 77 11.98 10.54 -16.15
N PRO A 78 11.88 9.76 -17.24
CA PRO A 78 12.85 8.72 -17.52
C PRO A 78 14.27 9.30 -17.60
N LEU A 79 15.26 8.56 -17.08
CA LEU A 79 16.66 8.99 -17.04
C LEU A 79 17.16 9.54 -18.38
N LYS A 80 16.77 8.92 -19.49
CA LYS A 80 17.14 9.37 -20.83
C LYS A 80 16.74 10.83 -21.11
N LYS A 81 15.52 11.22 -20.75
CA LYS A 81 15.04 12.60 -20.92
C LYS A 81 15.77 13.56 -19.99
N MET A 82 16.08 13.12 -18.76
CA MET A 82 16.86 13.94 -17.82
C MET A 82 18.28 14.22 -18.33
N ILE A 83 18.90 13.24 -19.00
CA ILE A 83 20.23 13.41 -19.62
C ILE A 83 20.17 14.37 -20.81
N GLU A 84 19.12 14.27 -21.66
CA GLU A 84 18.92 15.15 -22.82
C GLU A 84 18.70 16.63 -22.42
N GLU A 85 18.10 16.88 -21.25
CA GLU A 85 17.87 18.24 -20.71
C GLU A 85 19.09 18.84 -19.99
N CYS A 86 20.16 18.08 -19.78
CA CYS A 86 21.38 18.50 -19.06
C CYS A 86 22.45 19.14 -19.97
N HIS A 87 22.04 19.68 -21.12
CA HIS A 87 22.88 20.33 -22.13
C HIS A 87 22.62 21.83 -22.22
#